data_AF-A0A1D6GMA9-F1
#
_entry.id   AF-A0A1D6GMA9-F1
#
_cell.length_a   1.000
_cell.length_b   1.000
_cell.length_c   1.000
_cell.angle_alpha   90.00
_cell.angle_beta   90.00
_cell.angle_gamma   90.00
#
_symmetry.space_group_name_H-M   'P 1'
#
loop_
_entity.id
_entity.type
_entity.pdbx_description
1 polymer ?
#
loop_
_entity_poly.entity_id
_entity_poly.type
_entity_poly.pdbx_seq_one_letter_code
_entity_poly.pdbx_strand_id
1 'polypeptide(L)'
;MRWLFMGQLKVRACVQRLEFLGDAVLDYILTYYFYRKYPNCTPALLTNLRKASVNNCCYAHAAVKAGLHKHILHSSSKQMVNDLENSGRSFSGPSHGWEAGISLPEDLADLFEAIAGAIYVDSGNDKEVVWSAIRRLLEPLATPGTMEPDPVSELKELCEHKHYPKPSYSPTRDSVAGVTRVVAQVTAARTVYSGTGTGRNQDVAEVLAAKALLKKIKAAARG
;
A
#
# COMPACT_ATOMS: atom_id res chain seq x y z
N MET A 1 -7.95 -13.74 -34.62
CA MET A 1 -7.62 -13.81 -33.18
C MET A 1 -6.21 -13.32 -32.81
N ARG A 2 -5.17 -13.57 -33.62
CA ARG A 2 -3.78 -13.11 -33.33
C ARG A 2 -3.57 -11.57 -33.30
N TRP A 3 -4.33 -10.83 -34.11
CA TRP A 3 -4.21 -9.36 -34.23
C TRP A 3 -4.76 -8.58 -33.03
N LEU A 4 -5.88 -9.03 -32.44
CA LEU A 4 -6.42 -8.46 -31.20
C LEU A 4 -5.45 -8.65 -30.02
N PHE A 5 -4.79 -9.81 -29.95
CA PHE A 5 -3.77 -10.10 -28.94
C PHE A 5 -2.52 -9.22 -29.08
N MET A 6 -2.02 -9.00 -30.31
CA MET A 6 -0.88 -8.10 -30.54
C MET A 6 -1.21 -6.64 -30.22
N GLY A 7 -2.44 -6.18 -30.50
CA GLY A 7 -2.91 -4.84 -30.11
C GLY A 7 -2.96 -4.67 -28.59
N GLN A 8 -3.50 -5.66 -27.87
CA GLN A 8 -3.54 -5.61 -26.40
C GLN A 8 -2.16 -5.73 -25.74
N LEU A 9 -1.25 -6.52 -26.31
CA LEU A 9 0.15 -6.61 -25.84
C LEU A 9 0.88 -5.27 -25.98
N LYS A 10 0.68 -4.56 -27.09
CA LYS A 10 1.31 -3.25 -27.32
C LYS A 10 0.75 -2.16 -26.39
N VAL A 11 -0.57 -2.21 -26.13
CA VAL A 11 -1.22 -1.29 -25.18
C VAL A 11 -0.76 -1.56 -23.75
N ARG A 12 -0.69 -2.83 -23.33
CA ARG A 12 -0.14 -3.19 -22.00
C ARG A 12 1.29 -2.71 -21.83
N ALA A 13 2.15 -2.93 -22.82
CA ALA A 13 3.53 -2.46 -22.76
C ALA A 13 3.64 -0.92 -22.67
N CYS A 14 2.70 -0.19 -23.28
CA CYS A 14 2.64 1.28 -23.16
C CYS A 14 2.20 1.73 -21.76
N VAL A 15 1.19 1.07 -21.19
CA VAL A 15 0.70 1.35 -19.83
C VAL A 15 1.79 1.08 -18.80
N GLN A 16 2.47 -0.07 -18.90
CA GLN A 16 3.56 -0.42 -17.98
C GLN A 16 4.75 0.57 -18.05
N ARG A 17 5.02 1.16 -19.22
CA ARG A 17 6.04 2.22 -19.32
C ARG A 17 5.62 3.51 -18.64
N LEU A 18 4.33 3.85 -18.70
CA LEU A 18 3.79 5.02 -18.02
C LEU A 18 3.68 4.79 -16.52
N GLU A 19 3.29 3.60 -16.09
CA GLU A 19 3.32 3.14 -14.69
C GLU A 19 4.71 3.31 -14.10
N PHE A 20 5.73 2.73 -14.74
CA PHE A 20 7.12 2.86 -14.31
C PHE A 20 7.59 4.31 -14.15
N LEU A 21 7.23 5.18 -15.10
CA LEU A 21 7.54 6.60 -15.02
C LEU A 21 6.75 7.31 -13.91
N GLY A 22 5.47 6.97 -13.80
CA GLY A 22 4.54 7.53 -12.84
C GLY A 22 4.95 7.25 -11.40
N ASP A 23 5.32 6.01 -11.08
CA ASP A 23 5.82 5.61 -9.76
C ASP A 23 6.98 6.51 -9.31
N ALA A 24 8.00 6.67 -10.15
CA ALA A 24 9.15 7.53 -9.84
C ALA A 24 8.78 9.01 -9.66
N VAL A 25 7.82 9.52 -10.45
CA VAL A 25 7.34 10.90 -10.34
C VAL A 25 6.53 11.09 -9.04
N LEU A 26 5.67 10.13 -8.70
CA LEU A 26 4.84 10.15 -7.50
C LEU A 26 5.69 10.07 -6.23
N ASP A 27 6.67 9.17 -6.19
CA ASP A 27 7.59 9.04 -5.06
C ASP A 27 8.35 10.35 -4.82
N TYR A 28 8.85 11.00 -5.89
CA TYR A 28 9.49 12.30 -5.77
C TYR A 28 8.55 13.38 -5.24
N ILE A 29 7.35 13.52 -5.83
CA ILE A 29 6.40 14.58 -5.46
C ILE A 29 6.00 14.45 -3.99
N LEU A 30 5.66 13.25 -3.54
CA LEU A 30 5.25 13.01 -2.15
C LEU A 30 6.41 13.17 -1.17
N THR A 31 7.60 12.69 -1.53
CA THR A 31 8.83 12.91 -0.73
C THR A 31 9.11 14.40 -0.56
N TYR A 32 9.08 15.16 -1.66
CA TYR A 32 9.35 16.60 -1.65
C TYR A 32 8.28 17.36 -0.88
N TYR A 33 7.00 16.98 -1.03
CA TYR A 33 5.90 17.54 -0.26
C TYR A 33 6.12 17.37 1.25
N PHE A 34 6.42 16.16 1.72
CA PHE A 34 6.62 15.91 3.15
C PHE A 34 7.86 16.63 3.68
N TYR A 35 8.96 16.62 2.93
CA TYR A 35 10.18 17.35 3.28
C TYR A 35 9.91 18.84 3.51
N ARG A 36 9.14 19.48 2.62
CA ARG A 36 8.78 20.90 2.76
C ARG A 36 7.73 21.18 3.81
N LYS A 37 6.74 20.30 3.93
CA LYS A 37 5.60 20.49 4.85
C LYS A 37 6.02 20.30 6.30
N TYR A 38 6.99 19.44 6.56
CA TYR A 38 7.41 19.05 7.91
C TYR A 38 8.93 19.21 8.12
N PRO A 39 9.46 20.46 8.13
CA PRO A 39 10.90 20.73 8.19
C PRO A 39 11.59 20.22 9.47
N ASN A 40 10.82 20.03 10.55
CA ASN A 40 11.32 19.57 11.85
C ASN A 40 11.23 18.05 12.04
N CYS A 41 10.72 17.30 11.05
CA CYS A 41 10.63 15.84 11.14
C CYS A 41 11.98 15.18 10.89
N THR A 42 12.24 14.08 11.60
CA THR A 42 13.44 13.27 11.36
C THR A 42 13.35 12.55 10.01
N PRO A 43 14.49 12.17 9.39
CA PRO A 43 14.48 11.36 8.17
C PRO A 43 13.68 10.06 8.29
N ALA A 44 13.70 9.43 9.47
CA ALA A 44 12.90 8.23 9.76
C ALA A 44 11.40 8.52 9.68
N LEU A 45 10.95 9.62 10.30
CA LEU A 45 9.55 10.03 10.28
C LEU A 45 9.07 10.40 8.87
N LEU A 46 9.91 11.12 8.10
CA LEU A 46 9.62 11.43 6.69
C LEU A 46 9.52 10.15 5.83
N THR A 47 10.40 9.17 6.07
CA THR A 47 10.34 7.87 5.40
C THR A 47 9.04 7.14 5.72
N ASN A 48 8.59 7.19 6.96
CA ASN A 48 7.34 6.57 7.38
C ASN A 48 6.11 7.28 6.78
N LEU A 49 6.11 8.63 6.74
CA LEU A 49 5.04 9.40 6.08
C LEU A 49 4.92 9.05 4.61
N ARG A 50 6.08 8.92 3.94
CA ARG A 50 6.15 8.47 2.56
C ARG A 50 5.56 7.08 2.40
N LYS A 51 6.03 6.08 3.16
CA LYS A 51 5.49 4.71 3.11
C LYS A 51 3.99 4.62 3.39
N ALA A 52 3.48 5.47 4.28
CA ALA A 52 2.07 5.53 4.63
C ALA A 52 1.19 6.18 3.54
N SER A 53 1.80 6.90 2.59
CA SER A 53 1.10 7.66 1.54
C SER A 53 1.39 7.17 0.12
N VAL A 54 2.55 6.54 -0.09
CA VAL A 54 3.06 5.96 -1.33
C VAL A 54 3.10 4.46 -1.14
N ASN A 55 1.97 3.80 -1.35
CA ASN A 55 1.95 2.35 -1.52
C ASN A 55 0.77 1.94 -2.41
N ASN A 56 0.91 0.80 -3.07
CA ASN A 56 -0.06 0.32 -4.05
C ASN A 56 -1.46 0.17 -3.44
N CYS A 57 -1.56 -0.16 -2.15
CA CYS A 57 -2.84 -0.29 -1.48
C CYS A 57 -3.53 1.10 -1.33
N CYS A 58 -2.76 2.15 -1.03
CA CYS A 58 -3.22 3.53 -0.99
C CYS A 58 -3.68 4.04 -2.37
N TYR A 59 -2.91 3.77 -3.43
CA TYR A 59 -3.27 4.16 -4.79
C TYR A 59 -4.49 3.41 -5.31
N ALA A 60 -4.58 2.11 -5.05
CA ALA A 60 -5.77 1.34 -5.36
C ALA A 60 -7.00 1.90 -4.63
N HIS A 61 -6.86 2.26 -3.35
CA HIS A 61 -7.95 2.88 -2.59
C HIS A 61 -8.35 4.24 -3.17
N ALA A 62 -7.38 5.10 -3.49
CA ALA A 62 -7.62 6.39 -4.11
C ALA A 62 -8.32 6.25 -5.47
N ALA A 63 -7.91 5.27 -6.29
CA ALA A 63 -8.54 4.97 -7.56
C ALA A 63 -10.00 4.49 -7.40
N VAL A 64 -10.29 3.68 -6.38
CA VAL A 64 -11.67 3.26 -6.08
C VAL A 64 -12.51 4.43 -5.61
N LYS A 65 -12.00 5.20 -4.63
CA LYS A 65 -12.65 6.39 -4.07
C LYS A 65 -12.97 7.43 -5.14
N ALA A 66 -12.09 7.59 -6.13
CA ALA A 66 -12.27 8.49 -7.26
C ALA A 66 -13.19 7.92 -8.37
N GLY A 67 -13.63 6.67 -8.26
CA GLY A 67 -14.45 6.01 -9.27
C GLY A 67 -13.70 5.55 -10.52
N LEU A 68 -12.35 5.61 -10.53
CA LEU A 68 -11.53 5.25 -11.70
C LEU A 68 -11.76 3.79 -12.14
N HIS A 69 -11.99 2.89 -11.18
CA HIS A 69 -12.30 1.48 -11.43
C HIS A 69 -13.51 1.27 -12.36
N LYS A 70 -14.46 2.22 -12.40
CA LYS A 70 -15.67 2.13 -13.25
C LYS A 70 -15.36 2.32 -14.73
N HIS A 71 -14.27 3.03 -15.02
CA HIS A 71 -13.83 3.41 -16.37
C HIS A 71 -12.82 2.42 -16.97
N ILE A 72 -12.45 1.37 -16.24
CA ILE A 72 -11.60 0.30 -16.75
C ILE A 72 -12.44 -0.60 -17.66
N LEU A 73 -12.05 -0.66 -18.94
CA LEU A 73 -12.82 -1.34 -19.98
C LEU A 73 -12.76 -2.87 -19.89
N HIS A 74 -11.62 -3.43 -19.46
CA HIS A 74 -11.39 -4.87 -19.39
C HIS A 74 -10.45 -5.22 -18.24
N SER A 75 -10.99 -5.32 -17.01
CA SER A 75 -10.29 -6.01 -15.93
C SER A 75 -11.27 -6.75 -15.02
N SER A 76 -10.83 -7.90 -14.51
CA SER A 76 -11.47 -8.63 -13.40
C SER A 76 -11.64 -7.75 -12.16
N SER A 77 -10.86 -6.68 -12.07
CA SER A 77 -10.81 -5.75 -10.96
C SER A 77 -12.07 -4.91 -10.81
N LYS A 78 -12.75 -4.58 -11.91
CA LYS A 78 -14.08 -3.95 -11.84
C LYS A 78 -15.09 -4.82 -11.11
N GLN A 79 -15.07 -6.13 -11.37
CA GLN A 79 -15.96 -7.08 -10.72
C GLN A 79 -15.58 -7.30 -9.26
N MET A 80 -14.28 -7.45 -8.96
CA MET A 80 -13.80 -7.57 -7.58
C MET A 80 -14.14 -6.35 -6.73
N VAL A 81 -14.03 -5.12 -7.25
CA VAL A 81 -14.40 -3.91 -6.52
C VAL A 81 -15.91 -3.89 -6.24
N ASN A 82 -16.74 -4.22 -7.23
CA ASN A 82 -18.18 -4.33 -7.04
C ASN A 82 -18.54 -5.38 -5.99
N ASP A 83 -17.88 -6.54 -6.00
CA ASP A 83 -18.11 -7.61 -5.02
C ASP A 83 -17.72 -7.16 -3.60
N LEU A 84 -16.63 -6.40 -3.46
CA LEU A 84 -16.20 -5.78 -2.21
C LEU A 84 -17.19 -4.71 -1.72
N GLU A 85 -17.68 -3.83 -2.59
CA GLU A 85 -18.71 -2.84 -2.24
C GLU A 85 -20.01 -3.54 -1.81
N ASN A 86 -20.44 -4.58 -2.54
CA ASN A 86 -21.63 -5.38 -2.21
C ASN A 86 -21.48 -6.16 -0.89
N SER A 87 -20.26 -6.52 -0.49
CA SER A 87 -19.97 -7.14 0.81
C SER A 87 -20.06 -6.16 1.99
N GLY A 88 -20.38 -4.88 1.74
CA GLY A 88 -20.52 -3.83 2.76
C GLY A 88 -19.22 -3.10 3.08
N ARG A 89 -18.16 -3.31 2.30
CA ARG A 89 -16.89 -2.60 2.48
C ARG A 89 -17.00 -1.18 1.94
N SER A 90 -16.91 -0.18 2.81
CA SER A 90 -16.86 1.23 2.40
C SER A 90 -15.43 1.68 2.09
N PHE A 91 -15.25 2.38 0.97
CA PHE A 91 -14.01 3.02 0.56
C PHE A 91 -14.02 4.55 0.77
N SER A 92 -14.94 5.06 1.61
CA SER A 92 -15.08 6.49 1.90
C SER A 92 -14.01 7.05 2.85
N GLY A 93 -13.16 6.19 3.41
CA GLY A 93 -12.14 6.55 4.40
C GLY A 93 -10.90 7.25 3.81
N PRO A 94 -9.90 7.56 4.67
CA PRO A 94 -8.60 8.01 4.20
C PRO A 94 -7.93 6.93 3.34
N SER A 95 -7.32 7.35 2.23
CA SER A 95 -6.57 6.45 1.36
C SER A 95 -5.17 6.13 1.88
N HIS A 96 -4.81 6.60 3.07
CA HIS A 96 -3.48 6.40 3.68
C HIS A 96 -3.50 5.35 4.79
N GLY A 97 -2.33 4.80 5.12
CA GLY A 97 -2.16 3.81 6.19
C GLY A 97 -2.08 2.38 5.65
N TRP A 98 -1.74 1.44 6.55
CA TRP A 98 -1.36 0.09 6.17
C TRP A 98 -2.55 -0.84 5.86
N GLU A 99 -3.80 -0.46 6.20
CA GLU A 99 -5.02 -1.22 5.83
C GLU A 99 -5.73 -0.73 4.57
N ALA A 100 -5.45 0.50 4.15
CA ALA A 100 -6.16 1.15 3.06
C ALA A 100 -5.92 0.34 1.78
N GLY A 101 -6.96 -0.32 1.25
CA GLY A 101 -6.86 -1.03 -0.02
C GLY A 101 -6.23 -2.43 0.01
N ILE A 102 -5.98 -3.05 1.17
CA ILE A 102 -5.39 -4.41 1.28
C ILE A 102 -6.05 -5.49 0.37
N SER A 103 -7.37 -5.40 0.17
CA SER A 103 -8.14 -6.34 -0.65
C SER A 103 -8.42 -5.85 -2.06
N LEU A 104 -7.92 -4.67 -2.43
CA LEU A 104 -8.12 -4.11 -3.76
C LEU A 104 -7.13 -4.71 -4.77
N PRO A 105 -7.48 -4.80 -6.05
CA PRO A 105 -6.59 -5.28 -7.10
C PRO A 105 -5.33 -4.41 -7.33
N GLU A 106 -4.18 -5.02 -7.67
CA GLU A 106 -2.90 -4.32 -7.96
C GLU A 106 -2.98 -3.39 -9.16
N ASP A 107 -3.70 -3.82 -10.20
CA ASP A 107 -3.85 -3.07 -11.44
C ASP A 107 -4.56 -1.73 -11.27
N LEU A 108 -5.23 -1.49 -10.14
CA LEU A 108 -5.76 -0.17 -9.79
C LEU A 108 -4.66 0.81 -9.34
N ALA A 109 -3.64 0.31 -8.66
CA ALA A 109 -2.45 1.08 -8.32
C ALA A 109 -1.64 1.37 -9.59
N ASP A 110 -1.39 0.34 -10.39
CA ASP A 110 -0.65 0.46 -11.65
C ASP A 110 -1.34 1.45 -12.60
N LEU A 111 -2.68 1.45 -12.65
CA LEU A 111 -3.45 2.42 -13.41
C LEU A 111 -3.29 3.84 -12.85
N PHE A 112 -3.31 4.01 -11.53
CA PHE A 112 -3.11 5.30 -10.90
C PHE A 112 -1.72 5.88 -11.23
N GLU A 113 -0.69 5.05 -11.16
CA GLU A 113 0.69 5.39 -11.54
C GLU A 113 0.78 5.71 -13.04
N ALA A 114 0.17 4.90 -13.90
CA ALA A 114 0.16 5.15 -15.33
C ALA A 114 -0.54 6.46 -15.70
N ILE A 115 -1.61 6.85 -14.99
CA ILE A 115 -2.26 8.15 -15.16
C ILE A 115 -1.32 9.29 -14.75
N ALA A 116 -0.61 9.16 -13.64
CA ALA A 116 0.37 10.15 -13.22
C ALA A 116 1.50 10.30 -14.26
N GLY A 117 2.01 9.18 -14.79
CA GLY A 117 3.00 9.16 -15.86
C GLY A 117 2.48 9.80 -17.16
N ALA A 118 1.22 9.55 -17.53
CA ALA A 118 0.60 10.15 -18.70
C ALA A 118 0.48 11.68 -18.56
N ILE A 119 0.00 12.17 -17.41
CA ILE A 119 -0.10 13.60 -17.12
C ILE A 119 1.28 14.25 -17.16
N TYR A 120 2.31 13.58 -16.62
CA TYR A 120 3.68 14.08 -16.63
C TYR A 120 4.23 14.27 -18.04
N VAL A 121 3.99 13.31 -18.94
CA VAL A 121 4.43 13.41 -20.33
C VAL A 121 3.64 14.47 -21.09
N ASP A 122 2.32 14.52 -20.91
CA ASP A 122 1.43 15.48 -21.58
C ASP A 122 1.69 16.93 -21.14
N SER A 123 2.09 17.13 -19.88
CA SER A 123 2.44 18.46 -19.33
C SER A 123 3.84 18.94 -19.72
N GLY A 124 4.60 18.19 -20.52
CA GLY A 124 5.98 18.53 -20.86
C GLY A 124 6.96 18.34 -19.69
N ASN A 125 6.72 17.32 -18.86
CA ASN A 125 7.51 16.96 -17.67
C ASN A 125 7.32 17.90 -16.47
N ASP A 126 6.14 18.51 -16.32
CA ASP A 126 5.81 19.38 -15.19
C ASP A 126 5.23 18.58 -14.00
N LYS A 127 5.96 18.58 -12.88
CA LYS A 127 5.58 17.87 -11.64
C LYS A 127 4.49 18.59 -10.85
N GLU A 128 4.37 19.90 -10.97
CA GLU A 128 3.34 20.68 -10.27
C GLU A 128 1.96 20.42 -10.88
N VAL A 129 1.90 20.24 -12.20
CA VAL A 129 0.68 19.81 -12.89
C VAL A 129 0.25 18.41 -12.43
N VAL A 130 1.19 17.47 -12.35
CA VAL A 130 0.93 16.13 -11.82
C VAL A 130 0.41 16.22 -10.38
N TRP A 131 1.10 16.97 -9.52
CA TRP A 131 0.72 17.16 -8.12
C TRP A 131 -0.70 17.72 -7.97
N SER A 132 -1.03 18.77 -8.72
CA SER A 132 -2.35 19.40 -8.71
C SER A 132 -3.46 18.39 -9.06
N ALA A 133 -3.22 17.53 -10.05
CA ALA A 133 -4.17 16.51 -10.48
C ALA A 133 -4.34 15.39 -9.45
N ILE A 134 -3.23 14.81 -8.96
CA ILE A 134 -3.27 13.64 -8.07
C ILE A 134 -3.65 13.97 -6.63
N ARG A 135 -3.31 15.18 -6.15
CA ARG A 135 -3.44 15.53 -4.74
C ARG A 135 -4.88 15.42 -4.26
N ARG A 136 -5.83 15.85 -5.10
CA ARG A 136 -7.27 15.77 -4.82
C ARG A 136 -7.77 14.32 -4.65
N LEU A 137 -7.09 13.36 -5.29
CA LEU A 137 -7.43 11.94 -5.21
C LEU A 137 -6.82 11.28 -3.97
N LEU A 138 -5.66 11.78 -3.53
CA LEU A 138 -4.95 11.26 -2.35
C LEU A 138 -5.43 11.86 -1.03
N GLU A 139 -6.12 13.01 -1.04
CA GLU A 139 -6.56 13.66 0.19
C GLU A 139 -7.64 12.84 0.96
N PRO A 140 -7.57 12.81 2.30
CA PRO A 140 -6.53 13.43 3.14
C PRO A 140 -5.21 12.63 3.11
N LEU A 141 -4.07 13.35 3.16
CA LEU A 141 -2.72 12.76 3.20
C LEU A 141 -2.30 12.44 4.65
N ALA A 142 -1.38 11.49 4.80
CA ALA A 142 -0.85 11.12 6.11
C ALA A 142 -0.15 12.33 6.77
N THR A 143 -0.33 12.47 8.07
CA THR A 143 0.32 13.48 8.90
C THR A 143 1.06 12.81 10.06
N PRO A 144 2.07 13.45 10.66
CA PRO A 144 2.78 12.89 11.82
C PRO A 144 1.86 12.46 12.96
N GLY A 145 0.71 13.12 13.14
CA GLY A 145 -0.27 12.79 14.19
C GLY A 145 -1.31 11.74 13.81
N THR A 146 -1.46 11.42 12.52
CA THR A 146 -2.43 10.41 12.02
C THR A 146 -1.75 9.12 11.56
N MET A 147 -0.43 9.15 11.40
CA MET A 147 0.35 8.02 10.95
C MET A 147 0.48 6.99 12.07
N GLU A 148 -0.16 5.84 11.88
CA GLU A 148 0.17 4.66 12.68
C GLU A 148 1.51 4.07 12.21
N PRO A 149 2.40 3.68 13.13
CA PRO A 149 3.67 3.08 12.76
C PRO A 149 3.44 1.77 12.00
N ASP A 150 4.26 1.53 10.98
CA ASP A 150 4.25 0.28 10.22
C ASP A 150 4.39 -0.91 11.20
N PRO A 151 3.43 -1.85 11.23
CA PRO A 151 3.46 -2.96 12.18
C PRO A 151 4.75 -3.79 12.15
N VAL A 152 5.40 -3.94 10.99
CA VAL A 152 6.66 -4.69 10.88
C VAL A 152 7.80 -3.91 11.54
N SER A 153 7.92 -2.62 11.22
CA SER A 153 8.92 -1.72 11.81
C SER A 153 8.70 -1.54 13.32
N GLU A 154 7.46 -1.33 13.76
CA GLU A 154 7.12 -1.19 15.18
C GLU A 154 7.46 -2.47 15.97
N LEU A 155 7.16 -3.65 15.40
CA LEU A 155 7.52 -4.92 16.04
C LEU A 155 9.04 -5.06 16.17
N LYS A 156 9.79 -4.68 15.15
CA LYS A 156 11.26 -4.71 15.17
C LYS A 156 11.82 -3.77 16.24
N GLU A 157 11.37 -2.52 16.28
CA GLU A 157 11.79 -1.52 17.27
C GLU A 157 11.44 -1.95 18.70
N LEU A 158 10.25 -2.52 18.90
CA LEU A 158 9.83 -3.07 20.19
C LEU A 158 10.77 -4.18 20.66
N CYS A 159 11.13 -5.11 19.77
CA CYS A 159 12.03 -6.21 20.09
C CYS A 159 13.43 -5.70 20.43
N GLU A 160 13.94 -4.73 19.65
CA GLU A 160 15.24 -4.10 19.90
C GLU A 160 15.27 -3.38 21.25
N HIS A 161 14.29 -2.53 21.53
CA HIS A 161 14.20 -1.79 22.79
C HIS A 161 14.07 -2.71 24.01
N LYS A 162 13.27 -3.78 23.90
CA LYS A 162 13.06 -4.74 25.00
C LYS A 162 14.11 -5.86 25.06
N HIS A 163 15.12 -5.81 24.19
CA HIS A 163 16.18 -6.83 24.09
C HIS A 163 15.64 -8.25 23.86
N TYR A 164 14.55 -8.36 23.10
CA TYR A 164 14.00 -9.63 22.65
C TYR A 164 14.73 -10.11 21.39
N PRO A 165 14.76 -11.43 21.11
CA PRO A 165 15.22 -11.94 19.84
C PRO A 165 14.44 -11.32 18.68
N LYS A 166 15.08 -11.25 17.50
CA LYS A 166 14.42 -10.78 16.27
C LYS A 166 13.19 -11.63 15.96
N PRO A 167 12.07 -11.03 15.51
CA PRO A 167 10.89 -11.79 15.12
C PRO A 167 11.19 -12.66 13.90
N SER A 168 10.67 -13.89 13.90
CA SER A 168 10.72 -14.80 12.76
C SER A 168 9.42 -14.73 11.96
N TYR A 169 9.52 -14.85 10.64
CA TYR A 169 8.37 -14.90 9.74
C TYR A 169 8.42 -16.19 8.93
N SER A 170 7.32 -16.92 8.91
CA SER A 170 7.17 -18.18 8.17
C SER A 170 6.03 -18.05 7.15
N PRO A 171 6.35 -17.74 5.88
CA PRO A 171 5.35 -17.66 4.82
C PRO A 171 4.93 -19.05 4.34
N THR A 172 3.66 -19.20 3.99
CA THR A 172 3.06 -20.38 3.38
C THR A 172 2.10 -19.91 2.29
N ARG A 173 2.38 -20.28 1.04
CA ARG A 173 1.55 -19.88 -0.09
C ARG A 173 0.47 -20.93 -0.35
N ASP A 174 -0.78 -20.48 -0.42
CA ASP A 174 -1.90 -21.28 -0.88
C ASP A 174 -2.16 -20.96 -2.36
N SER A 175 -1.73 -21.88 -3.23
CA SER A 175 -1.89 -21.73 -4.69
C SER A 175 -3.33 -21.83 -5.16
N VAL A 176 -4.21 -22.47 -4.38
CA VAL A 176 -5.62 -22.68 -4.73
C VAL A 176 -6.43 -21.43 -4.40
N ALA A 177 -6.24 -20.90 -3.20
CA ALA A 177 -6.89 -19.66 -2.77
C ALA A 177 -6.20 -18.40 -3.30
N GLY A 178 -4.99 -18.51 -3.87
CA GLY A 178 -4.23 -17.38 -4.39
C GLY A 178 -3.75 -16.41 -3.31
N VAL A 179 -3.58 -16.91 -2.08
CA VAL A 179 -3.19 -16.10 -0.92
C VAL A 179 -1.92 -16.61 -0.27
N THR A 180 -1.21 -15.73 0.44
CA THR A 180 -0.07 -16.05 1.27
C THR A 180 -0.48 -15.90 2.74
N ARG A 181 -0.27 -16.96 3.52
CA ARG A 181 -0.38 -16.93 4.97
C ARG A 181 1.01 -16.77 5.58
N VAL A 182 1.18 -15.84 6.50
CA VAL A 182 2.43 -15.65 7.24
C VAL A 182 2.18 -15.84 8.73
N VAL A 183 3.04 -16.61 9.37
CA VAL A 183 3.10 -16.72 10.83
C VAL A 183 4.32 -15.94 11.33
N ALA A 184 4.08 -14.91 12.12
CA ALA A 184 5.12 -14.14 12.81
C ALA A 184 5.26 -14.67 14.23
N GLN A 185 6.49 -14.87 14.72
CA GLN A 185 6.75 -15.35 16.07
C GLN A 185 7.88 -14.56 16.75
N VAL A 186 7.76 -14.37 18.06
CA VAL A 186 8.86 -13.83 18.89
C VAL A 186 8.76 -14.38 20.31
N THR A 187 9.91 -14.60 20.94
CA THR A 187 9.97 -14.95 22.36
C THR A 187 10.12 -13.67 23.18
N ALA A 188 9.10 -13.32 23.97
CA ALA A 188 9.10 -12.15 24.85
C ALA A 188 8.86 -12.60 26.29
N ALA A 189 9.70 -12.14 27.23
CA ALA A 189 9.58 -12.47 28.66
C ALA A 189 9.40 -13.98 28.95
N ARG A 190 10.21 -14.83 28.30
CA ARG A 190 10.16 -16.32 28.40
C ARG A 190 8.87 -16.97 27.87
N THR A 191 8.02 -16.22 27.18
CA THR A 191 6.82 -16.72 26.53
C THR A 191 6.94 -16.56 25.01
N VAL A 192 6.54 -17.57 24.25
CA VAL A 192 6.51 -17.48 22.78
C VAL A 192 5.17 -16.90 22.35
N TYR A 193 5.22 -15.76 21.67
CA TYR A 193 4.05 -15.13 21.07
C TYR A 193 4.04 -15.40 19.57
N SER A 194 2.85 -15.63 19.02
CA SER A 194 2.65 -15.81 17.59
C SER A 194 1.48 -14.99 17.06
N GLY A 195 1.65 -14.37 15.90
CA GLY A 195 0.63 -13.70 15.11
C GLY A 195 0.49 -14.36 13.75
N THR A 196 -0.70 -14.33 13.18
CA THR A 196 -0.93 -14.87 11.83
C THR A 196 -1.62 -13.81 11.00
N GLY A 197 -1.11 -13.59 9.80
CA GLY A 197 -1.67 -12.71 8.79
C GLY A 197 -1.89 -13.49 7.51
N THR A 198 -2.98 -13.20 6.81
CA THR A 198 -3.24 -13.76 5.48
C THR A 198 -3.47 -12.59 4.55
N GLY A 199 -2.71 -12.54 3.47
CA GLY A 199 -2.76 -11.48 2.47
C GLY A 199 -2.66 -12.08 1.08
N ARG A 200 -2.96 -11.26 0.07
CA ARG A 200 -2.82 -11.66 -1.34
C ARG A 200 -1.35 -11.91 -1.76
N ASN A 201 -0.41 -11.30 -1.04
CA ASN A 201 1.03 -11.45 -1.24
C ASN A 201 1.74 -11.53 0.12
N GLN A 202 3.06 -11.78 0.08
CA GLN A 202 3.84 -11.95 1.31
C GLN A 202 3.92 -10.66 2.14
N ASP A 203 4.14 -9.51 1.51
CA ASP A 203 4.31 -8.22 2.20
C ASP A 203 3.06 -7.86 3.02
N VAL A 204 1.86 -7.98 2.42
CA VAL A 204 0.59 -7.74 3.11
C VAL A 204 0.37 -8.74 4.24
N ALA A 205 0.71 -10.02 4.01
CA ALA A 205 0.55 -11.06 5.02
C ALA A 205 1.50 -10.85 6.21
N GLU A 206 2.74 -10.38 5.97
CA GLU A 206 3.70 -10.01 7.00
C GLU A 206 3.21 -8.86 7.85
N VAL A 207 2.69 -7.79 7.25
CA VAL A 207 2.11 -6.64 7.97
C VAL A 207 0.97 -7.08 8.89
N LEU A 208 0.04 -7.89 8.37
CA LEU A 208 -1.09 -8.41 9.15
C LEU A 208 -0.62 -9.34 10.29
N ALA A 209 0.38 -10.18 10.04
CA ALA A 209 0.96 -11.08 11.04
C ALA A 209 1.68 -10.30 12.16
N ALA A 210 2.48 -9.29 11.78
CA ALA A 210 3.19 -8.41 12.70
C ALA A 210 2.22 -7.63 13.59
N LYS A 211 1.14 -7.08 13.01
CA LYS A 211 0.09 -6.40 13.78
C LYS A 211 -0.59 -7.33 14.79
N ALA A 212 -0.97 -8.53 14.35
CA ALA A 212 -1.61 -9.53 15.22
C ALA A 212 -0.69 -9.91 16.39
N LEU A 213 0.61 -10.04 16.12
CA LEU A 213 1.64 -10.33 17.11
C LEU A 213 1.85 -9.15 18.09
N LEU A 214 2.00 -7.94 17.58
CA LEU A 214 2.13 -6.71 18.37
C LEU A 214 0.99 -6.54 19.37
N LYS A 215 -0.26 -6.77 18.93
CA LYS A 215 -1.44 -6.69 19.80
C LYS A 215 -1.33 -7.65 20.99
N LYS A 216 -0.86 -8.88 20.76
CA LYS A 216 -0.68 -9.89 21.83
C LYS A 216 0.42 -9.50 22.81
N ILE A 217 1.57 -9.04 22.31
CA ILE A 217 2.71 -8.62 23.16
C ILE A 217 2.33 -7.40 24.00
N LYS A 218 1.70 -6.38 23.39
CA LYS A 218 1.26 -5.17 24.09
C LYS A 218 0.17 -5.45 25.12
N ALA A 219 -0.74 -6.39 24.85
CA ALA A 219 -1.77 -6.80 25.81
C ALA A 219 -1.16 -7.48 27.03
N ALA A 220 -0.19 -8.38 26.82
CA ALA A 220 0.51 -9.06 27.90
C ALA A 220 1.41 -8.14 28.75
N ALA A 221 1.88 -7.02 28.20
CA ALA A 221 2.69 -6.04 28.93
C ALA A 221 1.88 -5.05 29.79
N ARG A 222 0.54 -5.05 29.66
CA ARG A 222 -0.38 -4.18 30.42
C ARG A 222 -1.05 -4.87 31.61
N GLY A 223 -0.94 -6.20 31.70
CA GLY A 223 -1.36 -6.99 32.85
C GLY A 223 -0.18 -7.33 33.73
#